data_AF-A0A150XAR5-F1
#
_entry.id   AF-A0A150XAR5-F1
#
_cell.length_a   1.000
_cell.length_b   1.000
_cell.length_c   1.000
_cell.angle_alpha   90.00
_cell.angle_beta   90.00
_cell.angle_gamma   90.00
#
_symmetry.space_group_name_H-M   'P 1'
#
loop_
_entity.id
_entity.type
_entity.pdbx_description
1 polymer ?
#
loop_
_entity_poly.entity_id
_entity_poly.type
_entity_poly.pdbx_seq_one_letter_code
_entity_poly.pdbx_strand_id
1 'polypeptide(L)'
;MREFDSTISIFGSTDLRLVDRNEYSINLDEPTNGLVILYIDGKSADFVHDALEEEVRAIDHLIDHQDTIFPKIQEALSRINRSTNRLGLFSASLGDKHEEGYTYITLKFIDPEGETVKLLLNKDKIISASN
;
A
#
# COMPACT_ATOMS: atom_id res chain seq x y z
N MET A 1 5.35 0.28 23.13
CA MET A 1 4.38 0.92 22.24
C MET A 1 5.18 1.48 21.07
N ARG A 2 4.84 1.10 19.83
CA ARG A 2 5.61 1.51 18.66
C ARG A 2 4.94 2.73 18.04
N GLU A 3 5.72 3.78 17.85
CA GLU A 3 5.29 4.97 17.13
C GLU A 3 5.57 4.73 15.63
N PHE A 4 4.66 5.22 14.79
CA PHE A 4 4.81 5.17 13.34
C PHE A 4 4.98 6.59 12.80
N ASP A 5 5.88 6.75 11.84
CA ASP A 5 5.87 7.92 10.97
C ASP A 5 4.61 7.91 10.11
N SER A 6 4.22 9.08 9.60
CA SER A 6 3.11 9.20 8.63
C SER A 6 3.37 8.45 7.31
N THR A 7 4.62 8.06 7.06
CA THR A 7 5.01 7.34 5.85
C THR A 7 5.84 6.10 6.14
N ILE A 8 5.65 5.06 5.33
CA ILE A 8 6.50 3.87 5.27
C ILE A 8 7.19 3.78 3.91
N SER A 9 8.32 3.09 3.87
CA SER A 9 9.06 2.84 2.62
C SER A 9 8.79 1.42 2.11
N ILE A 10 8.01 1.32 1.04
CA ILE A 10 7.67 0.06 0.37
C ILE A 10 7.69 0.19 -1.15
N PHE A 11 8.16 -0.86 -1.83
CA PHE A 11 8.23 -0.99 -3.28
C PHE A 11 9.01 0.14 -3.98
N GLY A 12 10.04 0.68 -3.33
CA GLY A 12 10.92 1.70 -3.92
C GLY A 12 11.63 1.20 -5.18
N SER A 13 11.66 2.05 -6.21
CA SER A 13 12.30 1.74 -7.50
C SER A 13 11.78 0.48 -8.22
N THR A 14 10.55 0.04 -7.89
CA THR A 14 9.86 -1.03 -8.61
C THR A 14 9.13 -0.51 -9.86
N ASP A 15 8.39 -1.36 -10.55
CA ASP A 15 7.59 -1.02 -11.74
C ASP A 15 6.41 -0.06 -11.49
N LEU A 16 6.40 0.71 -10.40
CA LEU A 16 5.40 1.73 -10.12
C LEU A 16 5.91 3.13 -10.51
N ARG A 17 5.02 4.12 -10.45
CA ARG A 17 5.30 5.52 -10.75
C ARG A 17 5.19 6.41 -9.53
N LEU A 18 5.93 7.52 -9.58
CA LEU A 18 5.88 8.51 -8.52
C LEU A 18 4.48 9.15 -8.48
N VAL A 19 3.94 9.30 -7.28
CA VAL A 19 2.64 9.91 -7.04
C VAL A 19 2.82 11.40 -6.77
N ASP A 20 2.11 12.24 -7.52
CA ASP A 20 1.86 13.63 -7.13
C ASP A 20 0.58 13.68 -6.28
N ARG A 21 0.77 13.98 -4.99
CA ARG A 21 -0.34 14.01 -4.02
C ARG A 21 -1.15 15.30 -4.09
N ASN A 22 -0.57 16.40 -4.56
CA ASN A 22 -1.26 17.67 -4.68
C ASN A 22 -2.23 17.63 -5.86
N GLU A 23 -1.80 17.00 -6.95
CA GLU A 23 -2.59 16.85 -8.18
C GLU A 23 -3.42 15.56 -8.21
N TYR A 24 -3.22 14.67 -7.23
CA TYR A 24 -3.88 13.36 -7.18
C TYR A 24 -3.66 12.56 -8.47
N SER A 25 -2.43 12.57 -8.96
CA SER A 25 -2.01 12.01 -10.24
C SER A 25 -0.66 11.28 -10.10
N ILE A 26 -0.12 10.75 -11.20
CA ILE A 26 1.21 10.11 -11.22
C ILE A 26 2.09 10.76 -12.28
N ASN A 27 3.39 10.81 -11.99
CA ASN A 27 4.40 11.16 -12.97
C ASN A 27 4.84 9.88 -13.71
N LEU A 28 4.45 9.74 -14.98
CA LEU A 28 4.75 8.55 -15.79
C LEU A 28 6.24 8.40 -16.15
N ASP A 29 7.00 9.49 -16.09
CA ASP A 29 8.42 9.53 -16.44
C ASP A 29 9.33 9.23 -15.24
N GLU A 30 8.77 9.23 -14.02
CA GLU A 30 9.53 9.01 -12.78
C GLU A 30 9.10 7.72 -12.06
N PRO A 31 10.05 6.82 -11.73
CA PRO A 31 9.75 5.66 -10.91
C PRO A 31 9.41 6.09 -9.48
N THR A 32 8.65 5.25 -8.77
CA THR A 32 8.36 5.50 -7.36
C THR A 32 9.65 5.54 -6.51
N ASN A 33 9.68 6.41 -5.51
CA ASN A 33 10.68 6.40 -4.44
C ASN A 33 10.29 5.45 -3.27
N GLY A 34 9.12 4.82 -3.36
CA GLY A 34 8.59 3.89 -2.37
C GLY A 34 8.03 4.53 -1.10
N LEU A 35 8.01 5.87 -0.98
CA LEU A 35 7.44 6.53 0.19
C LEU A 35 5.92 6.59 0.09
N VAL A 36 5.23 5.88 0.96
CA VAL A 36 3.78 5.70 0.95
C VAL A 36 3.19 6.20 2.26
N ILE A 37 2.08 6.94 2.21
CA ILE A 37 1.39 7.38 3.43
C ILE A 37 0.70 6.19 4.08
N LEU A 38 0.92 6.03 5.37
CA LEU A 38 0.31 5.00 6.19
C LEU A 38 -0.87 5.57 6.97
N TYR A 39 -2.01 4.90 6.88
CA TYR A 39 -3.18 5.19 7.70
C TYR A 39 -3.52 4.00 8.60
N ILE A 40 -3.90 4.29 9.84
CA ILE A 40 -4.41 3.32 10.83
C ILE A 40 -5.74 3.87 11.33
N ASP A 41 -6.82 3.09 11.25
CA ASP A 41 -8.19 3.51 11.59
C ASP A 41 -8.62 4.84 10.96
N GLY A 42 -8.24 5.05 9.69
CA GLY A 42 -8.56 6.24 8.92
C GLY A 42 -7.81 7.52 9.34
N LYS A 43 -6.87 7.43 10.28
CA LYS A 43 -5.98 8.53 10.69
C LYS A 43 -4.58 8.29 10.15
N SER A 44 -3.86 9.37 9.86
CA SER A 44 -2.43 9.26 9.55
C SER A 44 -1.70 8.64 10.75
N ALA A 45 -0.77 7.72 10.48
CA ALA A 45 -0.19 6.85 11.50
C ALA A 45 0.57 7.61 12.60
N ASP A 46 1.09 8.81 12.31
CA ASP A 46 1.73 9.72 13.27
C ASP A 46 0.77 10.27 14.34
N PHE A 47 -0.54 10.19 14.14
CA PHE A 47 -1.57 10.53 15.13
C PHE A 47 -2.08 9.32 15.93
N VAL A 48 -1.52 8.13 15.69
CA VAL A 48 -1.94 6.90 16.36
C VAL A 48 -0.89 6.51 17.39
N HIS A 49 -1.27 6.62 18.66
CA HIS A 49 -0.36 6.33 19.77
C HIS A 49 -0.46 4.88 20.24
N ASP A 50 -1.60 4.21 20.05
CA ASP A 50 -1.86 2.86 20.56
C ASP A 50 -2.16 1.87 19.43
N ALA A 51 -1.23 1.71 18.48
CA ALA A 51 -1.38 0.69 17.44
C ALA A 51 -1.40 -0.72 18.06
N LEU A 52 -2.33 -1.56 17.60
CA LEU A 52 -2.49 -2.94 18.04
C LEU A 52 -1.29 -3.80 17.62
N GLU A 53 -1.04 -4.90 18.32
CA GLU A 53 0.08 -5.77 18.00
C GLU A 53 -0.06 -6.39 16.59
N GLU A 54 -1.29 -6.75 16.22
CA GLU A 54 -1.63 -7.30 14.90
C GLU A 54 -1.43 -6.29 13.76
N GLU A 55 -1.61 -4.99 14.05
CA GLU A 55 -1.37 -3.90 13.11
C GLU A 55 0.13 -3.71 12.88
N VAL A 56 0.89 -3.66 13.97
CA VAL A 56 2.36 -3.55 13.91
C VAL A 56 2.95 -4.73 13.14
N ARG A 57 2.51 -5.96 13.44
CA ARG A 57 2.96 -7.15 12.73
C ARG A 57 2.63 -7.11 11.24
N ALA A 58 1.46 -6.59 10.85
CA ALA A 58 1.09 -6.45 9.45
C ALA A 58 1.99 -5.46 8.70
N ILE A 59 2.27 -4.31 9.31
CA ILE A 59 3.14 -3.29 8.73
C ILE A 59 4.57 -3.83 8.59
N ASP A 60 5.11 -4.44 9.64
CA ASP A 60 6.45 -5.04 9.61
C ASP A 60 6.55 -6.11 8.54
N HIS A 61 5.56 -7.00 8.46
CA HIS A 61 5.57 -8.06 7.46
C HIS A 61 5.57 -7.49 6.03
N LEU A 62 4.78 -6.44 5.77
CA LEU A 62 4.77 -5.75 4.49
C LEU A 62 6.13 -5.12 4.15
N ILE A 63 6.80 -4.51 5.14
CA ILE A 63 8.11 -3.87 4.96
C ILE A 63 9.20 -4.92 4.72
N ASP A 64 9.16 -6.04 5.44
CA ASP A 64 10.24 -7.04 5.43
C ASP A 64 10.15 -8.01 4.24
N HIS A 65 8.97 -8.21 3.65
CA HIS A 65 8.71 -9.25 2.62
C HIS A 65 8.28 -8.67 1.26
N GLN A 66 8.73 -7.46 0.95
CA GLN A 66 8.33 -6.74 -0.27
C GLN A 66 8.66 -7.51 -1.56
N ASP A 67 9.78 -8.23 -1.58
CA ASP A 67 10.25 -9.06 -2.69
C ASP A 67 9.27 -10.19 -3.05
N THR A 68 8.56 -10.70 -2.04
CA THR A 68 7.56 -11.77 -2.18
C THR A 68 6.17 -11.21 -2.45
N ILE A 69 5.85 -10.05 -1.86
CA ILE A 69 4.53 -9.42 -1.96
C ILE A 69 4.35 -8.73 -3.32
N PHE A 70 5.36 -8.02 -3.80
CA PHE A 70 5.24 -7.20 -5.01
C PHE A 70 4.88 -8.01 -6.27
N PRO A 71 5.47 -9.19 -6.56
CA PRO A 71 5.06 -10.01 -7.70
C PRO A 71 3.59 -10.41 -7.66
N LYS A 72 3.04 -10.65 -6.46
CA LYS A 72 1.62 -11.01 -6.28
C LYS A 72 0.70 -9.81 -6.49
N ILE A 73 1.14 -8.61 -6.11
CA ILE A 73 0.48 -7.36 -6.45
C ILE A 73 0.43 -7.18 -7.97
N GLN A 74 1.57 -7.37 -8.66
CA GLN A 74 1.64 -7.28 -10.12
C GLN A 74 0.67 -8.26 -10.78
N GLU A 75 0.66 -9.51 -10.33
CA GLU A 75 -0.27 -10.53 -10.82
C GLU A 75 -1.73 -10.12 -10.61
N ALA A 76 -2.09 -9.67 -9.40
CA ALA A 76 -3.46 -9.27 -9.09
C ALA A 76 -3.94 -8.07 -9.94
N LEU A 77 -3.09 -7.06 -10.14
CA LEU A 77 -3.40 -5.91 -10.98
C LEU A 77 -3.56 -6.31 -12.45
N SER A 78 -2.72 -7.22 -12.94
CA SER A 78 -2.82 -7.71 -14.33
C SER A 78 -4.16 -8.40 -14.62
N ARG A 79 -4.72 -9.13 -13.64
CA ARG A 79 -6.01 -9.83 -13.76
C ARG A 79 -7.20 -8.88 -13.91
N ILE A 80 -7.06 -7.63 -13.48
CA ILE A 80 -8.06 -6.56 -13.66
C ILE A 80 -7.65 -5.57 -14.75
N ASN A 81 -6.76 -5.98 -15.67
CA ASN A 81 -6.26 -5.19 -16.79
C ASN A 81 -5.58 -3.87 -16.39
N ARG A 82 -4.93 -3.85 -15.21
CA ARG A 82 -4.13 -2.72 -14.75
C ARG A 82 -2.66 -3.09 -14.81
N SER A 83 -1.84 -2.19 -15.36
CA SER A 83 -0.38 -2.38 -15.46
C SER A 83 0.33 -1.56 -14.39
N THR A 84 1.24 -2.15 -13.62
CA THR A 84 1.95 -1.44 -12.56
C THR A 84 2.74 -0.24 -13.08
N ASN A 85 3.30 -0.33 -14.29
CA ASN A 85 4.08 0.76 -14.90
C ASN A 85 3.25 2.00 -15.26
N ARG A 86 1.93 1.95 -15.05
CA ARG A 86 0.99 3.07 -15.18
C ARG A 86 0.24 3.34 -13.87
N LEU A 87 0.76 2.87 -12.75
CA LEU A 87 0.17 3.06 -11.43
C LEU A 87 1.19 3.62 -10.46
N GLY A 88 0.72 4.47 -9.55
CA GLY A 88 1.46 4.91 -8.38
C GLY A 88 0.78 4.39 -7.11
N LEU A 89 1.57 3.96 -6.13
CA LEU A 89 1.05 3.55 -4.83
C LEU A 89 0.78 4.80 -3.97
N PHE A 90 -0.48 5.15 -3.84
CA PHE A 90 -0.94 6.38 -3.19
C PHE A 90 -0.86 6.28 -1.66
N SER A 91 -1.40 5.20 -1.10
CA SER A 91 -1.45 4.98 0.35
C SER A 91 -1.55 3.50 0.72
N ALA A 92 -1.13 3.20 1.95
CA ALA A 92 -1.42 1.96 2.64
C ALA A 92 -2.33 2.25 3.84
N SER A 93 -3.31 1.41 4.10
CA SER A 93 -4.27 1.63 5.19
C SER A 93 -4.60 0.34 5.90
N LEU A 94 -4.50 0.33 7.23
CA LEU A 94 -5.01 -0.75 8.06
C LEU A 94 -6.50 -0.51 8.32
N GLY A 95 -7.28 -1.59 8.38
CA GLY A 95 -8.69 -1.54 8.73
C GLY A 95 -9.08 -2.64 9.71
N ASP A 96 -10.33 -2.67 10.13
CA ASP A 96 -10.80 -3.42 11.31
C ASP A 96 -10.81 -4.96 11.17
N LYS A 97 -10.31 -5.52 10.06
CA LYS A 97 -10.31 -6.97 9.83
C LYS A 97 -8.97 -7.57 10.25
N HIS A 98 -9.05 -8.61 11.07
CA HIS A 98 -7.90 -9.34 11.59
C HIS A 98 -8.03 -10.84 11.30
N GLU A 99 -6.95 -11.49 10.88
CA GLU A 99 -6.88 -12.94 10.67
C GLU A 99 -5.44 -13.42 10.82
N GLU A 100 -5.23 -14.64 11.30
CA GLU A 100 -3.88 -15.22 11.54
C GLU A 100 -2.97 -14.36 12.43
N GLY A 101 -3.53 -13.44 13.23
CA GLY A 101 -2.76 -12.49 14.07
C GLY A 101 -2.21 -11.28 13.31
N TYR A 102 -2.77 -10.98 12.14
CA TYR A 102 -2.43 -9.82 11.32
C TYR A 102 -3.68 -9.02 10.98
N THR A 103 -3.54 -7.71 10.98
CA THR A 103 -4.54 -6.79 10.43
C THR A 103 -4.40 -6.73 8.91
N TYR A 104 -5.52 -6.62 8.21
CA TYR A 104 -5.53 -6.50 6.75
C TYR A 104 -5.05 -5.12 6.32
N ILE A 105 -4.29 -5.08 5.22
CA ILE A 105 -3.78 -3.84 4.63
C ILE A 105 -4.49 -3.60 3.30
N THR A 106 -5.08 -2.42 3.16
CA THR A 106 -5.54 -1.92 1.87
C THR A 106 -4.44 -1.09 1.23
N LEU A 107 -3.95 -1.53 0.07
CA LEU A 107 -3.06 -0.76 -0.80
C LEU A 107 -3.90 -0.03 -1.84
N LYS A 108 -3.82 1.30 -1.85
CA LYS A 108 -4.53 2.15 -2.79
C LYS A 108 -3.55 2.65 -3.85
N PHE A 109 -3.80 2.28 -5.09
CA PHE A 109 -3.11 2.76 -6.26
C PHE A 109 -3.94 3.83 -6.96
N ILE A 110 -3.26 4.69 -7.72
CA ILE A 110 -3.87 5.65 -8.64
C ILE A 110 -3.22 5.55 -10.01
N ASP A 111 -3.97 5.87 -11.05
CA ASP A 111 -3.48 5.96 -12.43
C ASP A 111 -3.32 7.43 -12.88
N PRO A 112 -2.86 7.71 -14.12
CA PRO A 112 -2.69 9.08 -14.62
C PRO A 112 -3.97 9.90 -14.70
N GLU A 113 -5.13 9.25 -14.71
CA GLU A 113 -6.45 9.87 -14.82
C GLU A 113 -7.05 10.13 -13.43
N GLY A 114 -6.36 9.73 -12.36
CA GLY A 114 -6.81 9.82 -10.98
C GLY A 114 -7.78 8.71 -10.58
N GLU A 115 -7.99 7.70 -11.45
CA GLU A 115 -8.79 6.54 -11.07
C GLU A 115 -8.06 5.72 -10.03
N THR A 116 -8.80 5.23 -9.04
CA THR A 116 -8.22 4.45 -7.94
C THR A 116 -8.36 2.97 -8.20
N VAL A 117 -7.40 2.21 -7.70
CA VAL A 117 -7.48 0.76 -7.58
C VAL A 117 -7.10 0.40 -6.17
N LYS A 118 -7.85 -0.50 -5.54
CA LYS A 118 -7.60 -0.98 -4.18
C LYS A 118 -7.30 -2.45 -4.20
N LEU A 119 -6.21 -2.85 -3.56
CA LEU A 119 -5.90 -4.24 -3.25
C LEU A 119 -6.01 -4.46 -1.75
N LEU A 120 -6.74 -5.49 -1.35
CA LEU A 120 -6.78 -5.94 0.03
C LEU A 120 -5.77 -7.07 0.23
N LEU A 121 -4.84 -6.87 1.14
CA LEU A 121 -3.72 -7.76 1.44
C LEU A 121 -3.87 -8.32 2.86
N ASN A 122 -3.65 -9.63 3.01
CA ASN A 122 -3.37 -10.26 4.30
C ASN A 122 -2.03 -10.98 4.20
N LYS A 123 -1.00 -10.48 4.91
CA LYS A 123 0.40 -10.94 4.82
C LYS A 123 0.91 -10.92 3.38
N ASP A 124 1.07 -12.09 2.78
CA ASP A 124 1.55 -12.31 1.43
C ASP A 124 0.42 -12.66 0.45
N LYS A 125 -0.85 -12.59 0.85
CA LYS A 125 -2.01 -12.98 0.02
C LYS A 125 -2.85 -11.78 -0.38
N ILE A 126 -3.11 -11.65 -1.68
CA ILE A 126 -4.12 -10.71 -2.19
C ILE A 126 -5.50 -11.33 -2.02
N ILE A 127 -6.32 -10.72 -1.16
CA ILE A 127 -7.67 -11.17 -0.82
C ILE A 127 -8.68 -10.68 -1.86
N SER A 128 -8.55 -9.42 -2.29
CA SER A 128 -9.41 -8.85 -3.32
C SER A 128 -8.73 -7.70 -4.06
N ALA A 129 -9.23 -7.41 -5.26
CA ALA A 129 -8.85 -6.27 -6.08
C ALA A 129 -10.13 -5.59 -6.58
N SER A 130 -10.22 -4.26 -6.49
CA SER A 130 -11.38 -3.48 -6.94
C SER A 130 -10.94 -2.12 -7.48
N ASN A 131 -11.66 -1.61 -8.47
CA ASN A 131 -11.56 -0.21 -8.89
C ASN A 131 -12.44 0.67 -7.99
#